data_AF-A0A535KIK0-F1
#
_entry.id   AF-A0A535KIK0-F1
#
_cell.length_a   1.000
_cell.length_b   1.000
_cell.length_c   1.000
_cell.angle_alpha   90.00
_cell.angle_beta   90.00
_cell.angle_gamma   90.00
#
_symmetry.space_group_name_H-M   'P 1'
#
loop_
_entity.id
_entity.type
_entity.pdbx_description
1 polymer ?
#
loop_
_entity_poly.entity_id
_entity_poly.type
_entity_poly.pdbx_seq_one_letter_code
_entity_poly.pdbx_strand_id
1 'polypeptide(L)' 'GHDMEVRQPNPRGVPMCVRVLLMYNTPRPQSAMRFAYLRGAEAIKADLDYSRTAQ' A
#
# COMPACT_ATOMS: atom_id res chain seq x y z
N GLY A 1 -12.49 -3.69 9.84
CA GLY A 1 -13.15 -3.13 8.63
C GLY A 1 -12.80 -3.99 7.45
N HIS A 2 -13.68 -4.06 6.45
CA HIS A 2 -13.38 -4.70 5.17
C HIS A 2 -12.82 -3.67 4.20
N ASP A 3 -11.91 -4.10 3.33
CA ASP A 3 -11.39 -3.28 2.25
C ASP A 3 -12.41 -3.16 1.10
N MET A 4 -12.10 -2.33 0.11
CA MET A 4 -12.94 -2.16 -1.06
C MET A 4 -12.96 -3.44 -1.92
N GLU A 5 -14.15 -3.88 -2.31
CA GLU A 5 -14.31 -4.99 -3.24
C GLU A 5 -14.05 -4.52 -4.68
N VAL A 6 -12.81 -4.70 -5.14
CA VAL A 6 -12.43 -4.42 -6.53
C VAL A 6 -12.84 -5.58 -7.43
N ARG A 7 -13.72 -5.30 -8.41
CA ARG A 7 -14.22 -6.30 -9.37
C ARG A 7 -13.07 -6.89 -10.21
N GLN A 8 -13.06 -8.21 -10.32
CA GLN A 8 -12.08 -8.99 -11.09
C GLN A 8 -12.53 -9.18 -12.56
N PRO A 9 -11.60 -9.40 -13.51
CA PRO A 9 -10.14 -9.51 -13.35
C PRO A 9 -9.44 -8.15 -13.45
N ASN A 10 -9.08 -7.54 -12.33
CA ASN A 10 -8.28 -6.32 -12.31
C ASN A 10 -6.85 -6.70 -11.93
N PRO A 11 -5.87 -6.56 -12.84
CA PRO A 11 -4.49 -7.00 -12.58
C PRO A 11 -3.82 -6.23 -11.44
N ARG A 12 -4.36 -5.07 -11.02
CA ARG A 12 -3.86 -4.30 -9.88
C ARG A 12 -4.47 -4.73 -8.54
N GLY A 13 -5.45 -5.64 -8.56
CA GLY A 13 -6.05 -6.21 -7.34
C GLY A 13 -5.15 -7.28 -6.74
N VAL A 14 -4.74 -7.11 -5.48
CA VAL A 14 -3.93 -8.12 -4.76
C VAL A 14 -4.85 -9.03 -3.95
N PRO A 15 -4.97 -10.33 -4.29
CA PRO A 15 -5.82 -11.26 -3.57
C PRO A 15 -5.27 -11.57 -2.17
N MET A 16 -6.16 -11.89 -1.23
CA MET A 16 -5.80 -12.27 0.16
C MET A 16 -4.87 -11.25 0.86
N CYS A 17 -5.02 -9.97 0.55
CA CYS A 17 -4.18 -8.90 1.07
C CYS A 17 -4.75 -8.34 2.38
N VAL A 18 -3.97 -8.39 3.45
CA VAL A 18 -4.29 -7.71 4.71
C VAL A 18 -3.56 -6.37 4.74
N ARG A 19 -4.28 -5.29 5.08
CA ARG A 19 -3.72 -3.94 5.21
C ARG A 19 -3.83 -3.49 6.66
N VAL A 20 -2.77 -2.83 7.14
CA VAL A 20 -2.72 -2.30 8.51
C VAL A 20 -2.47 -0.80 8.43
N LEU A 21 -3.36 -0.03 9.05
CA LEU A 21 -3.14 1.38 9.34
C LEU A 21 -2.82 1.49 10.83
N LEU A 22 -1.59 1.92 11.14
CA LEU A 22 -1.17 2.16 12.51
C LEU A 22 -1.14 3.66 12.80
N MET A 23 -2.00 4.11 13.70
CA MET A 23 -1.90 5.46 14.26
C MET A 23 -0.78 5.47 15.30
N TYR A 24 0.33 6.13 14.95
CA TYR A 24 1.52 6.16 15.78
C TYR A 24 1.84 7.60 16.20
N ASN A 25 1.71 7.89 17.50
CA ASN A 25 2.10 9.18 18.06
C ASN A 25 3.63 9.26 18.10
N THR A 26 4.21 10.09 17.25
CA THR A 26 5.66 10.21 17.08
C THR A 26 6.04 11.65 16.71
N PRO A 27 7.19 12.16 17.18
CA PRO A 27 7.69 13.46 16.74
C PRO A 27 8.32 13.42 15.34
N ARG A 28 8.49 12.21 14.75
CA ARG A 28 9.09 12.06 13.43
C ARG A 28 8.16 12.66 12.36
N PRO A 29 8.70 13.44 11.41
CA PRO A 29 7.90 13.97 10.32
C PRO A 29 7.39 12.85 9.41
N GLN A 30 6.29 13.10 8.70
CA GLN A 30 5.66 12.13 7.80
C GLN A 30 6.61 11.62 6.71
N SER A 31 7.48 12.49 6.19
CA SER A 31 8.49 12.13 5.18
C SER A 31 9.52 11.10 5.65
N ALA A 32 9.69 10.94 6.98
CA ALA A 32 10.59 9.95 7.56
C ALA A 32 9.91 8.60 7.83
N MET A 33 8.60 8.46 7.55
CA MET A 33 7.87 7.22 7.78
C MET A 33 8.31 6.14 6.77
N ARG A 34 8.46 4.90 7.27
CA ARG A 34 8.77 3.73 6.45
C ARG A 34 7.58 2.78 6.48
N PHE A 35 6.92 2.61 5.34
CA PHE A 35 5.78 1.72 5.18
C PHE A 35 6.25 0.34 4.71
N ALA A 36 5.68 -0.71 5.28
CA ALA A 36 6.02 -2.09 4.93
C ALA A 36 5.00 -2.66 3.94
N TYR A 37 5.51 -3.18 2.82
CA TYR A 37 4.77 -3.94 1.82
C TYR A 37 5.49 -5.26 1.67
N LEU A 38 4.82 -6.37 1.96
CA LEU A 38 5.45 -7.69 2.07
C LEU A 38 4.72 -8.69 1.18
N ARG A 39 5.46 -9.66 0.62
CA ARG A 39 4.90 -10.74 -0.21
C ARG A 39 4.17 -10.15 -1.42
N GLY A 40 2.98 -10.65 -1.77
CA GLY A 40 2.19 -10.15 -2.88
C GLY A 40 1.84 -8.64 -2.82
N ALA A 41 1.90 -8.02 -1.64
CA ALA A 41 1.65 -6.58 -1.51
C ALA A 41 2.81 -5.71 -2.04
N GLU A 42 3.99 -6.29 -2.33
CA GLU A 42 5.10 -5.59 -2.98
C GLU A 42 4.69 -4.99 -4.34
N ALA A 43 3.75 -5.62 -5.05
CA ALA A 43 3.17 -5.08 -6.28
C ALA A 43 2.57 -3.67 -6.09
N ILE A 44 1.95 -3.39 -4.94
CA ILE A 44 1.38 -2.07 -4.61
C ILE A 44 2.50 -1.03 -4.45
N LYS A 45 3.64 -1.43 -3.85
CA LYS A 45 4.79 -0.54 -3.70
C LYS A 45 5.41 -0.19 -5.05
N ALA A 46 5.54 -1.17 -5.94
CA ALA A 46 6.04 -0.96 -7.30
C ALA A 46 5.15 0.03 -8.08
N ASP A 47 3.83 -0.17 -8.06
CA ASP A 47 2.87 0.74 -8.70
C ASP A 47 2.95 2.17 -8.12
N LEU A 48 3.11 2.29 -6.81
CA LEU A 48 3.21 3.59 -6.13
C LEU A 48 4.50 4.33 -6.50
N ASP A 49 5.62 3.62 -6.58
CA ASP A 49 6.90 4.21 -6.99
C ASP A 49 6.85 4.68 -8.43
N TYR A 50 6.31 3.85 -9.33
CA TYR A 50 6.11 4.24 -10.74
C TYR A 50 5.27 5.52 -10.86
N SER A 51 4.15 5.59 -10.14
CA SER A 51 3.24 6.75 -10.14
C SER A 51 3.89 8.02 -9.59
N ARG A 52 4.88 7.89 -8.69
CA ARG A 52 5.63 9.03 -8.14
C ARG A 52 6.71 9.54 -9.08
N THR A 53 7.30 8.66 -9.88
CA THR A 53 8.31 9.04 -10.88
C THR A 53 7.72 9.55 -12.19
N ALA A 54 6.45 9.21 -12.47
CA ALA A 54 5.73 9.65 -13.66
C ALA A 54 5.08 11.05 -13.52
N GLN A 55 5.19 11.67 -12.35
CA GLN A 55 4.80 13.07 -12.07
C GLN A 55 6.02 13.97 -12.16
#